data_AF-A0A7C9LFD6-F1
#
_entry.id   AF-A0A7C9LFD6-F1
#
_cell.length_a   1.000
_cell.length_b   1.000
_cell.length_c   1.000
_cell.angle_alpha   90.00
_cell.angle_beta   90.00
_cell.angle_gamma   90.00
#
_symmetry.space_group_name_H-M   'P 1'
#
loop_
_entity.id
_entity.type
_entity.pdbx_description
1 polymer ?
#
loop_
_entity_poly.entity_id
_entity_poly.type
_entity_poly.pdbx_seq_one_letter_code
_entity_poly.pdbx_strand_id
1 'polypeptide(L)'
;MKMPKEDWTDEELRAAVGAYLAMQKDAREGRPVVKRHVYEELSNTFGRSVKSFEFRMQNISFVLSSMGRSWIDGLKPAKHVGANVGEKIEKMIADLERAAAEK
;
A
#
# COMPACT_ATOMS: atom_id res chain seq x y z
N MET A 1 30.11 2.70 -5.93
CA MET A 1 29.18 2.16 -4.91
C MET A 1 27.75 2.43 -5.40
N LYS A 2 27.00 1.41 -5.83
CA LYS A 2 25.61 1.60 -6.28
C LYS A 2 24.75 1.82 -5.04
N MET A 3 24.23 3.03 -4.85
CA MET A 3 23.18 3.30 -3.86
C MET A 3 21.97 2.42 -4.24
N PRO A 4 21.40 1.61 -3.31
CA PRO A 4 20.25 0.80 -3.65
C PRO A 4 19.05 1.72 -3.95
N LYS A 5 18.34 1.41 -5.03
CA LYS A 5 17.11 2.09 -5.43
C LYS A 5 16.03 1.86 -4.36
N GLU A 6 15.40 2.96 -3.94
CA GLU A 6 14.21 3.09 -3.09
C GLU A 6 14.44 2.90 -1.57
N ASP A 7 14.72 4.00 -0.89
CA ASP A 7 14.88 4.14 0.57
C ASP A 7 13.61 3.82 1.41
N TRP A 8 12.72 2.89 1.03
CA TRP A 8 11.55 2.55 1.86
C TRP A 8 11.88 1.42 2.83
N THR A 9 11.63 1.67 4.12
CA THR A 9 11.81 0.63 5.15
C THR A 9 10.67 -0.37 5.12
N ASP A 10 10.91 -1.57 5.64
CA ASP A 10 9.86 -2.59 5.73
C ASP A 10 8.70 -2.15 6.64
N GLU A 11 8.98 -1.31 7.64
CA GLU A 11 7.96 -0.71 8.51
C GLU A 11 7.05 0.26 7.75
N GLU A 12 7.63 1.17 6.98
CA GLU A 12 6.87 2.12 6.16
C GLU A 12 6.00 1.40 5.11
N LEU A 13 6.56 0.37 4.47
CA LEU A 13 5.83 -0.45 3.51
C LEU A 13 4.69 -1.21 4.20
N ARG A 14 4.95 -1.82 5.35
CA ARG A 14 3.94 -2.57 6.10
C ARG A 14 2.81 -1.65 6.58
N ALA A 15 3.13 -0.45 7.05
CA ALA A 15 2.13 0.54 7.44
C ALA A 15 1.27 1.00 6.24
N ALA A 16 1.90 1.26 5.10
CA ALA A 16 1.18 1.63 3.88
C ALA A 16 0.26 0.50 3.38
N VAL A 17 0.73 -0.75 3.40
CA VAL A 17 -0.08 -1.92 3.02
C VAL A 17 -1.24 -2.13 4.00
N GLY A 18 -0.98 -2.06 5.30
CA GLY A 18 -2.03 -2.20 6.32
C GLY A 18 -3.11 -1.14 6.18
N ALA A 19 -2.71 0.12 6.01
CA ALA A 19 -3.64 1.23 5.77
C ALA A 19 -4.44 1.04 4.46
N TYR A 20 -3.80 0.54 3.40
CA TYR A 20 -4.49 0.22 2.15
C TYR A 20 -5.56 -0.86 2.34
N LEU A 21 -5.22 -1.96 3.03
CA LEU A 21 -6.17 -3.06 3.27
C LEU A 21 -7.33 -2.62 4.17
N ALA A 22 -7.08 -1.78 5.17
CA ALA A 22 -8.13 -1.18 6.00
C ALA A 22 -9.09 -0.32 5.16
N MET A 23 -8.55 0.59 4.34
CA MET A 23 -9.34 1.38 3.39
C MET A 23 -10.12 0.50 2.41
N GLN A 24 -9.51 -0.59 1.93
CA GLN A 24 -10.18 -1.50 1.01
C GLN A 24 -11.34 -2.23 1.68
N LYS A 25 -11.18 -2.65 2.95
CA LYS A 25 -12.25 -3.25 3.73
C LYS A 25 -13.39 -2.26 3.94
N ASP A 26 -13.09 -1.04 4.34
CA ASP A 26 -14.08 0.03 4.52
C ASP A 26 -14.86 0.30 3.24
N ALA A 27 -14.16 0.42 2.10
CA ALA A 27 -14.78 0.64 0.81
C ALA A 27 -15.70 -0.53 0.41
N ARG A 28 -15.31 -1.79 0.69
CA ARG A 28 -16.14 -2.98 0.44
C ARG A 28 -17.38 -3.03 1.34
N GLU A 29 -17.27 -2.53 2.57
CA GLU A 29 -18.39 -2.42 3.52
C GLU A 29 -19.28 -1.20 3.26
N GLY A 30 -18.99 -0.41 2.22
CA GLY A 30 -19.75 0.80 1.87
C GLY A 30 -19.48 1.98 2.80
N ARG A 31 -18.44 1.92 3.64
CA ARG A 31 -18.02 3.04 4.48
C ARG A 31 -17.31 4.10 3.64
N PRO A 32 -17.57 5.40 3.86
CA PRO A 32 -16.88 6.46 3.15
C PRO A 32 -15.39 6.49 3.53
N VAL A 33 -14.51 6.30 2.55
CA VAL A 33 -13.05 6.32 2.75
C VAL A 33 -12.46 7.61 2.20
N VAL A 34 -11.88 8.42 3.10
CA VAL A 34 -11.14 9.63 2.72
C VAL A 34 -9.66 9.30 2.61
N LYS A 35 -9.23 8.90 1.41
CA LYS A 35 -7.84 8.51 1.10
C LYS A 35 -6.81 9.54 1.56
N ARG A 36 -7.14 10.82 1.43
CA ARG A 36 -6.26 11.93 1.81
C ARG A 36 -5.88 11.89 3.30
N HIS A 37 -6.82 11.60 4.19
CA HIS A 37 -6.54 11.51 5.62
C HIS A 37 -5.51 10.42 5.91
N VAL A 38 -5.67 9.25 5.27
CA VAL A 38 -4.73 8.14 5.42
C VAL A 38 -3.32 8.52 4.95
N TYR A 39 -3.21 9.31 3.87
CA TYR A 39 -1.91 9.76 3.38
C TYR A 39 -1.28 10.80 4.29
N GLU A 40 -2.08 11.70 4.86
CA GLU A 40 -1.64 12.70 5.83
C GLU A 40 -1.20 12.05 7.14
N GLU A 41 -1.92 11.04 7.62
CA GLU A 41 -1.53 10.25 8.80
C GLU A 41 -0.19 9.56 8.59
N LEU A 42 -0.03 8.79 7.51
CA LEU A 42 1.23 8.12 7.18
C LEU A 42 2.36 9.12 6.95
N SER A 43 2.07 10.26 6.31
CA SER A 43 3.01 11.37 6.11
C SER A 43 3.53 11.91 7.43
N ASN A 44 2.65 12.14 8.40
CA ASN A 44 3.01 12.64 9.72
C ASN A 44 3.79 11.60 10.54
N THR A 45 3.46 10.32 10.42
CA THR A 45 4.15 9.24 11.16
C THR A 45 5.57 9.01 10.66
N PHE A 46 5.79 8.97 9.34
CA PHE A 46 7.07 8.58 8.75
C PHE A 46 7.87 9.75 8.16
N GLY A 47 7.33 10.97 8.19
CA GLY A 47 8.00 12.18 7.69
C GLY A 47 8.16 12.25 6.17
N ARG A 48 7.47 11.40 5.40
CA ARG A 48 7.43 11.50 3.93
C ARG A 48 6.30 12.38 3.46
N SER A 49 6.38 12.85 2.22
CA SER A 49 5.29 13.61 1.61
C SER A 49 4.03 12.78 1.37
N VAL A 50 2.85 13.39 1.49
CA VAL A 50 1.55 12.83 1.10
C VAL A 50 1.58 12.25 -0.32
N LYS A 51 2.23 12.95 -1.26
CA LYS A 51 2.37 12.50 -2.65
C LYS A 51 3.17 11.20 -2.78
N SER A 52 4.18 11.01 -1.92
CA SER A 52 4.94 9.76 -1.86
C SER A 52 4.06 8.58 -1.44
N PHE A 53 3.16 8.80 -0.49
CA PHE A 53 2.18 7.78 -0.06
C PHE A 53 1.12 7.54 -1.11
N GLU A 54 0.60 8.56 -1.80
CA GLU A 54 -0.32 8.37 -2.92
C GLU A 54 0.28 7.44 -4.00
N PHE A 55 1.54 7.69 -4.40
CA PHE A 55 2.23 6.83 -5.35
C PHE A 55 2.44 5.41 -4.80
N ARG A 56 2.76 5.28 -3.50
CA ARG A 56 2.89 3.97 -2.84
C ARG A 56 1.58 3.18 -2.88
N MET A 57 0.43 3.84 -2.74
CA MET A 57 -0.89 3.19 -2.82
C MET A 57 -1.21 2.73 -4.25
N GLN A 58 -0.75 3.45 -5.28
CA GLN A 58 -0.82 3.00 -6.67
C GLN A 58 0.08 1.79 -6.93
N ASN A 59 1.26 1.74 -6.31
CA ASN A 59 2.15 0.56 -6.38
C ASN A 59 1.49 -0.66 -5.72
N ILE A 60 0.85 -0.50 -4.57
CA ILE A 60 0.08 -1.57 -3.92
C ILE A 60 -1.06 -2.04 -4.82
N SER A 61 -1.78 -1.10 -5.45
CA SER A 61 -2.85 -1.42 -6.40
C SER A 61 -2.33 -2.21 -7.61
N PHE A 62 -1.12 -1.92 -8.08
CA PHE A 62 -0.46 -2.70 -9.12
C PHE A 62 -0.13 -4.12 -8.67
N VAL A 63 0.42 -4.30 -7.47
CA VAL A 63 0.70 -5.63 -6.93
C VAL A 63 -0.59 -6.43 -6.78
N LEU A 64 -1.65 -5.84 -6.22
CA LEU A 64 -2.97 -6.49 -6.14
C LEU A 64 -3.50 -6.89 -7.51
N SER A 65 -3.42 -6.00 -8.49
CA SER A 65 -3.81 -6.30 -9.88
C SER A 65 -2.98 -7.45 -10.47
N SER A 66 -1.67 -7.50 -10.20
CA SER A 66 -0.78 -8.57 -10.66
C SER A 66 -1.12 -9.92 -10.01
N MET A 67 -1.65 -9.91 -8.79
CA MET A 67 -2.15 -11.09 -8.09
C MET A 67 -3.58 -11.49 -8.54
N GLY A 68 -4.19 -10.79 -9.50
CA GLY A 68 -5.56 -11.02 -9.93
C GLY A 68 -6.63 -10.52 -8.95
N ARG A 69 -6.26 -9.62 -8.03
CA ARG A 69 -7.15 -9.07 -7.00
C ARG A 69 -7.62 -7.67 -7.37
N SER A 70 -8.81 -7.31 -6.89
CA SER A 70 -9.35 -5.96 -7.07
C SER A 70 -8.62 -4.95 -6.18
N TRP A 71 -8.46 -3.73 -6.71
CA TRP A 71 -7.93 -2.57 -6.00
C TRP A 71 -9.07 -1.57 -5.70
N ILE A 72 -8.78 -0.56 -4.86
CA ILE A 72 -9.75 0.49 -4.51
C ILE A 72 -9.99 1.40 -5.73
N ASP A 73 -11.25 1.67 -6.05
CA ASP A 73 -11.62 2.57 -7.16
C ASP A 73 -10.97 3.95 -7.02
N GLY A 74 -10.42 4.45 -8.13
CA GLY A 74 -9.66 5.70 -8.16
C GLY A 74 -8.22 5.60 -7.64
N LEU A 75 -7.72 4.41 -7.28
CA LEU A 75 -6.29 4.14 -7.12
C LEU A 75 -5.82 3.22 -8.25
N LYS A 76 -5.59 3.82 -9.42
CA LYS A 76 -5.15 3.07 -10.59
C LYS A 76 -3.78 2.43 -10.33
N PRO A 77 -3.59 1.14 -10.68
CA PRO A 77 -2.30 0.49 -10.71
C PRO A 77 -1.21 1.37 -11.35
N ALA A 78 -0.09 1.54 -10.63
CA ALA A 78 1.09 2.18 -11.19
C ALA A 78 1.60 1.42 -12.41
N LYS A 79 2.24 2.11 -13.38
CA LYS A 79 2.75 1.46 -14.59
C LYS A 79 4.03 0.65 -14.35
N HIS A 80 4.82 1.07 -13.37
CA HIS A 80 6.11 0.47 -13.05
C HIS A 80 6.29 0.43 -11.53
N VAL A 81 6.52 -0.76 -11.00
CA VAL A 81 6.93 -0.98 -9.62
C VAL A 81 8.27 -1.72 -9.67
N GLY A 82 9.25 -1.30 -8.87
CA GLY A 82 10.52 -2.01 -8.79
C GLY A 82 10.30 -3.46 -8.33
N ALA A 83 10.89 -4.43 -9.02
CA ALA A 83 10.65 -5.86 -8.77
C ALA A 83 10.82 -6.24 -7.28
N ASN A 84 11.90 -5.77 -6.65
CA ASN A 84 12.17 -6.03 -5.23
C ASN A 84 11.07 -5.46 -4.31
N VAL A 85 10.54 -4.28 -4.63
CA VAL A 85 9.52 -3.61 -3.82
C VAL A 85 8.16 -4.26 -4.04
N GLY A 86 7.86 -4.67 -5.27
CA GLY A 86 6.67 -5.45 -5.60
C GLY A 86 6.61 -6.75 -4.81
N GLU A 87 7.70 -7.53 -4.81
CA GLU A 87 7.78 -8.80 -4.06
C GLU A 87 7.61 -8.59 -2.55
N LYS A 88 8.21 -7.53 -2.00
CA LYS A 88 8.02 -7.18 -0.57
C LYS A 88 6.57 -6.85 -0.25
N ILE A 89 5.92 -6.01 -1.06
CA ILE A 89 4.52 -5.64 -0.88
C ILE A 89 3.62 -6.87 -0.98
N GLU A 90 3.86 -7.75 -1.95
CA GLU A 90 3.10 -9.00 -2.10
C GLU A 90 3.16 -9.88 -0.85
N LYS A 91 4.36 -10.11 -0.31
CA LYS A 91 4.55 -10.85 0.94
C LYS A 91 3.81 -10.20 2.11
N MET A 92 3.94 -8.88 2.25
CA MET A 92 3.26 -8.12 3.31
C MET A 92 1.74 -8.21 3.22
N ILE A 93 1.18 -8.18 2.00
CA ILE A 93 -0.27 -8.38 1.80
C ILE A 93 -0.68 -9.75 2.31
N ALA A 94 0.01 -10.82 1.89
CA ALA A 94 -0.29 -12.18 2.30
C ALA A 94 -0.19 -12.37 3.83
N ASP A 95 0.85 -11.82 4.46
CA ASP A 95 1.04 -11.88 5.91
C ASP A 95 -0.07 -11.16 6.68
N LEU A 96 -0.46 -9.96 6.23
CA LEU A 96 -1.49 -9.16 6.88
C LEU A 96 -2.88 -9.77 6.72
N GLU A 97 -3.18 -10.35 5.57
CA GLU A 97 -4.44 -11.06 5.36
C GLU A 97 -4.54 -12.34 6.20
N ARG A 98 -3.46 -13.11 6.29
CA ARG A 98 -3.40 -14.26 7.18
C ARG A 98 -3.66 -13.85 8.63
N ALA A 99 -2.99 -12.80 9.09
CA ALA A 99 -3.19 -12.26 10.43
C ALA A 99 -4.61 -11.71 10.66
N ALA A 100 -5.30 -11.25 9.61
CA ALA A 100 -6.69 -10.80 9.68
C ALA A 100 -7.70 -11.96 9.66
N ALA A 101 -7.36 -13.10 9.04
CA ALA A 101 -8.21 -14.29 8.98
C ALA A 101 -8.15 -15.14 10.26
N GLU A 102 -7.06 -15.04 11.03
CA GLU A 102 -6.87 -15.75 12.31
C GLU A 102 -7.49 -14.99 13.52
N LYS A 103 -8.15 -13.85 13.30
CA LYS A 103 -8.83 -13.04 14.33
C LYS A 103 -10.35 -13.09 14.18
#